data_AF-A0A973PFG0-F1
#
_entry.id   AF-A0A973PFG0-F1
#
_cell.length_a   1.000
_cell.length_b   1.000
_cell.length_c   1.000
_cell.angle_alpha   90.00
_cell.angle_beta   90.00
_cell.angle_gamma   90.00
#
_symmetry.space_group_name_H-M   'P 1'
#
loop_
_entity.id
_entity.type
_entity.pdbx_description
1 polymer ?
#
loop_
_entity_poly.entity_id
_entity_poly.type
_entity_poly.pdbx_seq_one_letter_code
_entity_poly.pdbx_strand_id
1 'polypeptide(L)'
;GESFITSLALALGLADVVTAEAGGAELGTLFVDEGFGTLDEDTLDGVLDILDGLRDGGRAVGIVSHVAELRSRIGAQLKVSKQRSGSTLSCHQG
;
A
#
# COMPACT_ATOMS: atom_id res chain seq x y z
N GLY A 1 12.09 -10.03 -0.29
CA GLY A 1 10.94 -10.03 -1.19
C GLY A 1 9.87 -11.06 -0.87
N GLU A 2 10.16 -12.35 -1.05
CA GLU A 2 9.13 -13.41 -1.13
C GLU A 2 8.19 -13.52 0.10
N SER A 3 8.74 -13.33 1.31
CA SER A 3 7.93 -13.33 2.55
C SER A 3 6.94 -12.17 2.60
N PHE A 4 7.27 -11.00 2.04
CA PHE A 4 6.38 -9.85 1.99
C PHE A 4 5.20 -10.11 1.05
N ILE A 5 5.47 -10.68 -0.13
CA ILE A 5 4.43 -11.08 -1.09
C ILE A 5 3.48 -12.09 -0.47
N THR A 6 4.03 -13.09 0.23
CA THR A 6 3.23 -14.11 0.91
C THR A 6 2.33 -13.49 1.99
N SER A 7 2.87 -12.59 2.81
CA SER A 7 2.09 -11.87 3.82
C SER A 7 1.04 -10.95 3.22
N LEU A 8 1.35 -10.26 2.13
CA LEU A 8 0.41 -9.41 1.40
C LEU A 8 -0.73 -10.25 0.82
N ALA A 9 -0.43 -11.34 0.12
CA ALA A 9 -1.44 -12.24 -0.43
C ALA A 9 -2.35 -12.83 0.66
N LEU A 10 -1.79 -13.19 1.81
CA LEU A 10 -2.57 -13.68 2.96
C LEU A 10 -3.47 -12.59 3.54
N ALA A 11 -2.97 -11.37 3.71
CA ALA A 11 -3.75 -10.26 4.23
C ALA A 11 -4.92 -9.89 3.29
N LEU A 12 -4.68 -9.92 1.98
CA LEU A 12 -5.71 -9.68 0.96
C LEU A 12 -6.76 -10.78 0.96
N GLY A 13 -6.35 -12.05 0.92
CA GLY A 13 -7.28 -13.17 0.97
C GLY A 13 -8.11 -13.19 2.26
N LEU A 14 -7.50 -12.85 3.40
CA LEU A 14 -8.22 -12.74 4.67
C LEU A 14 -9.23 -11.58 4.66
N ALA A 15 -8.85 -10.42 4.10
CA ALA A 15 -9.76 -9.28 3.98
C ALA A 15 -11.00 -9.63 3.13
N ASP A 16 -10.83 -10.40 2.06
CA ASP A 16 -11.94 -10.80 1.20
C ASP A 16 -12.87 -11.80 1.90
N VAL A 17 -12.31 -12.75 2.65
CA VAL A 17 -13.08 -13.69 3.48
C VAL A 17 -13.86 -12.95 4.57
N VAL A 18 -13.22 -12.03 5.30
CA VAL A 18 -13.88 -11.24 6.36
C VAL A 18 -15.01 -10.38 5.78
N THR A 19 -14.82 -9.80 4.59
CA THR A 19 -15.85 -9.00 3.91
C THR A 19 -17.06 -9.87 3.51
N ALA A 20 -16.81 -11.08 3.01
CA ALA A 20 -17.87 -12.04 2.66
C ALA A 20 -18.67 -12.51 3.88
N GLU A 21 -17.98 -12.81 4.99
CA GLU A 21 -18.59 -13.29 6.24
C GLU A 21 -19.34 -12.18 7.00
N ALA A 22 -18.89 -10.92 6.89
CA ALA A 22 -19.50 -9.76 7.56
C ALA A 22 -20.76 -9.23 6.86
N GLY A 23 -21.32 -9.97 5.89
CA GLY A 23 -22.54 -9.57 5.18
C GLY A 23 -22.35 -8.40 4.21
N GLY A 24 -21.15 -8.24 3.65
CA GLY A 24 -20.84 -7.18 2.70
C GLY A 24 -20.45 -5.84 3.34
N ALA A 25 -20.11 -5.83 4.64
CA ALA A 25 -19.42 -4.69 5.23
C ALA A 25 -18.03 -4.58 4.60
N GLU A 26 -17.84 -3.64 3.67
CA GLU A 26 -16.55 -3.42 3.01
C GLU A 26 -15.48 -3.07 4.03
N LEU A 27 -14.40 -3.85 4.05
CA LEU A 27 -13.12 -3.39 4.55
C LEU A 27 -12.63 -2.28 3.62
N GLY A 28 -13.03 -1.05 3.94
CA GLY A 28 -12.85 0.12 3.07
C GLY A 28 -11.41 0.61 2.98
N THR A 29 -10.48 0.14 3.81
CA THR A 29 -9.09 0.63 3.79
C THR A 29 -8.07 -0.45 4.17
N LEU A 30 -7.02 -0.56 3.37
CA LEU A 30 -5.83 -1.38 3.62
C LEU A 30 -4.61 -0.47 3.81
N PHE A 31 -3.85 -0.68 4.88
CA PHE A 31 -2.53 -0.06 5.05
C PHE A 31 -1.43 -1.11 4.92
N VAL A 32 -0.46 -0.84 4.05
CA VAL A 32 0.73 -1.69 3.85
C VAL A 32 1.95 -0.90 4.32
N ASP A 33 2.71 -1.47 5.25
CA ASP A 33 3.89 -0.84 5.82
C ASP A 33 5.15 -1.69 5.56
N GLU A 34 6.20 -1.02 5.09
CA GLU A 34 7.53 -1.56 4.81
C GLU A 34 7.55 -2.77 3.83
N GLY A 35 8.71 -3.40 3.63
CA GLY A 35 8.86 -4.60 2.78
C GLY A 35 9.10 -4.36 1.29
N PHE A 36 8.62 -3.24 0.72
CA PHE A 36 8.81 -2.90 -0.70
C PHE A 36 10.28 -2.74 -1.10
N GLY A 37 11.13 -2.23 -0.20
CA GLY A 37 12.57 -2.05 -0.48
C GLY A 37 13.38 -3.35 -0.55
N THR A 38 12.74 -4.50 -0.30
CA THR A 38 13.36 -5.83 -0.39
C THR A 38 12.96 -6.59 -1.67
N LEU A 39 12.23 -5.93 -2.56
CA LEU A 39 11.78 -6.44 -3.86
C LEU A 39 12.72 -5.90 -4.93
N ASP A 40 13.00 -6.73 -5.93
CA ASP A 40 13.49 -6.26 -7.23
C ASP A 40 12.40 -5.47 -7.97
N GLU A 41 12.81 -4.73 -8.99
CA GLU A 41 11.97 -3.83 -9.80
C GLU A 41 10.77 -4.56 -10.43
N ASP A 42 11.01 -5.72 -11.05
CA ASP A 42 9.96 -6.54 -11.68
C ASP A 42 8.91 -6.99 -10.66
N THR A 43 9.36 -7.45 -9.48
CA THR A 43 8.46 -7.87 -8.41
C THR A 43 7.68 -6.69 -7.80
N LEU A 44 8.32 -5.53 -7.65
CA LEU A 44 7.68 -4.32 -7.15
C LEU A 44 6.55 -3.87 -8.09
N ASP A 45 6.80 -3.87 -9.40
CA ASP A 45 5.81 -3.54 -10.42
C ASP A 45 4.59 -4.48 -10.34
N GLY A 46 4.82 -5.79 -10.25
CA GLY A 46 3.72 -6.76 -10.08
C GLY A 46 2.91 -6.55 -8.80
N VAL A 47 3.54 -6.13 -7.71
CA VAL A 47 2.82 -5.75 -6.48
C VAL A 47 1.97 -4.51 -6.69
N LEU A 48 2.50 -3.50 -7.36
CA LEU A 48 1.77 -2.26 -7.62
C LEU A 48 0.54 -2.50 -8.48
N ASP A 49 0.64 -3.35 -9.50
CA ASP A 49 -0.50 -3.74 -10.34
C ASP A 49 -1.62 -4.42 -9.52
N ILE A 50 -1.25 -5.28 -8.55
CA ILE A 50 -2.22 -5.90 -7.63
C ILE A 50 -2.88 -4.84 -6.74
N LEU A 51 -2.12 -3.90 -6.19
CA LEU A 51 -2.64 -2.84 -5.34
C LEU A 51 -3.58 -1.89 -6.11
N ASP A 52 -3.28 -1.61 -7.38
CA ASP A 52 -4.16 -0.83 -8.25
C ASP A 52 -5.47 -1.58 -8.55
N GLY A 53 -5.42 -2.89 -8.82
CA GLY A 53 -6.63 -3.70 -9.01
C GLY A 53 -7.56 -3.72 -7.78
N LEU A 54 -7.00 -3.70 -6.57
CA LEU A 54 -7.79 -3.58 -5.34
C LEU A 54 -8.45 -2.21 -5.21
N ARG A 55 -7.74 -1.15 -5.63
CA ARG A 55 -8.26 0.22 -5.61
C ARG A 55 -9.47 0.36 -6.53
N ASP A 56 -9.43 -0.26 -7.70
CA ASP A 56 -10.54 -0.29 -8.65
C ASP A 56 -11.77 -1.03 -8.10
N GLY A 57 -11.55 -1.98 -7.17
CA GLY A 57 -12.59 -2.64 -6.39
C GLY A 57 -13.23 -1.79 -5.27
N GLY A 58 -12.92 -0.49 -5.20
CA GLY A 58 -13.48 0.43 -4.20
C GLY A 58 -12.73 0.48 -2.87
N ARG A 59 -11.65 -0.29 -2.71
CA ARG A 59 -10.84 -0.31 -1.48
C ARG A 59 -9.83 0.84 -1.48
N ALA A 60 -9.76 1.62 -0.40
CA ALA A 60 -8.67 2.59 -0.23
C ALA A 60 -7.38 1.86 0.16
N VAL A 61 -6.28 2.10 -0.57
CA VAL A 61 -4.97 1.50 -0.26
C VAL A 61 -4.01 2.61 0.16
N GLY A 62 -3.49 2.51 1.39
CA GLY A 62 -2.44 3.37 1.92
C GLY A 62 -1.11 2.61 1.99
N ILE A 63 -0.04 3.21 1.46
CA ILE A 63 1.29 2.63 1.49
C ILE A 63 2.24 3.51 2.29
N VAL A 64 2.97 2.90 3.23
CA VAL A 64 4.03 3.54 3.99
C VAL A 64 5.36 2.94 3.54
N SER A 65 6.19 3.78 2.88
CA SER A 65 7.46 3.32 2.33
C SER A 65 8.45 4.46 2.12
N HIS A 66 9.73 4.11 2.14
CA HIS A 66 10.84 5.00 1.80
C HIS A 66 11.33 4.82 0.35
N VAL A 67 10.78 3.85 -0.39
CA VAL A 67 11.17 3.53 -1.78
C VAL A 67 10.76 4.67 -2.71
N ALA A 68 11.72 5.21 -3.46
CA ALA A 68 11.49 6.35 -4.33
C ALA A 68 10.56 6.03 -5.52
N GLU A 69 10.62 4.80 -6.01
CA GLU A 69 9.85 4.31 -7.15
C GLU A 69 8.33 4.29 -6.90
N LEU A 70 7.91 4.03 -5.67
CA LEU A 70 6.49 4.15 -5.29
C LEU A 70 5.96 5.58 -5.47
N ARG A 71 6.83 6.60 -5.39
CA ARG A 71 6.44 8.01 -5.57
C ARG A 71 6.21 8.39 -7.03
N SER A 72 6.77 7.67 -7.99
CA SER A 72 6.46 7.95 -9.42
C SER A 72 5.12 7.36 -9.82
N ARG A 73 4.73 6.25 -9.19
CA ARG A 73 3.50 5.50 -9.49
C ARG A 73 2.28 6.06 -8.76
N ILE A 74 2.43 6.48 -7.50
CA ILE A 74 1.30 6.93 -6.66
C ILE A 74 1.27 8.46 -6.62
N GLY A 75 0.30 9.06 -7.31
CA GLY A 75 0.16 10.54 -7.40
C GLY A 75 -0.24 11.22 -6.09
N ALA A 76 -1.07 10.56 -5.26
CA ALA A 76 -1.49 11.08 -3.97
C ALA A 76 -0.47 10.72 -2.87
N GLN A 77 0.25 11.72 -2.36
CA GLN A 77 1.36 11.50 -1.43
C GLN A 77 1.26 12.40 -0.20
N LEU A 78 1.54 11.81 0.96
CA LEU A 78 1.88 12.52 2.20
C LEU A 78 3.37 12.36 2.46
N LYS A 79 4.14 13.41 2.16
CA LYS A 79 5.58 13.41 2.37
C LYS A 79 5.90 13.85 3.80
N VAL A 80 6.54 12.96 4.54
CA VAL A 80 7.06 13.22 5.88
C VAL A 80 8.51 13.72 5.77
N SER A 81 8.81 14.88 6.34
CA SER A 81 10.16 15.44 6.41
C SER A 81 10.58 15.60 7.88
N LYS A 82 11.65 14.92 8.29
CA LYS A 82 12.19 14.99 9.65
C LYS A 82 13.05 16.25 9.83
N GLN A 83 12.79 17.02 10.87
CA GLN A 83 13.54 18.20 11.28
C GLN A 83 14.05 18.06 12.72
N ARG A 84 14.94 18.95 13.17
CA ARG A 84 15.48 18.91 14.55
C ARG A 84 14.41 19.18 15.61
N SER A 85 13.36 19.93 15.27
CA SER A 85 12.24 20.28 16.15
C SER A 85 11.06 19.30 16.09
N GLY A 86 11.12 18.28 15.23
CA GLY A 86 10.01 17.36 14.98
C GLY A 86 9.87 17.01 13.49
N SER A 87 8.77 16.36 13.12
CA SER A 87 8.48 16.01 11.71
C SER A 87 7.40 16.93 11.14
N THR A 88 7.54 17.30 9.87
CA THR A 88 6.55 18.08 9.12
C THR A 88 5.94 17.25 7.99
N LEU A 89 4.66 17.50 7.69
CA LEU A 89 3.93 16.85 6.60
C LEU A 89 3.71 17.84 5.46
N SER A 90 3.92 17.39 4.22
CA SER A 90 3.49 18.10 3.02
C SER A 90 2.64 17.17 2.15
N CYS A 91 1.45 17.60 1.78
CA CYS A 91 0.59 16.87 0.87
C CYS A 91 0.94 17.24 -0.57
N HIS A 92 1.19 16.24 -1.40
CA HIS A 92 1.25 16.37 -2.85
C HIS A 92 0.06 15.61 -3.41
N GLN A 93 -0.83 16.31 -4.10
CA GLN A 93 -1.85 15.69 -4.93
C GLN A 93 -1.45 16.00 -6.36
N GLY A 94 -0.94 14.98 -7.06
CA GLY A 94 -0.74 15.00 -8.50
C GLY A 94 -2.05 14.76 -9.23
#